data_AF-A0A9E3E961-F1
#
_entry.id   AF-A0A9E3E961-F1
#
_cell.length_a   1.000
_cell.length_b   1.000
_cell.length_c   1.000
_cell.angle_alpha   90.00
_cell.angle_beta   90.00
_cell.angle_gamma   90.00
#
_symmetry.space_group_name_H-M   'P 1'
#
loop_
_entity.id
_entity.type
_entity.pdbx_description
1 polymer ?
#
loop_
_entity_poly.entity_id
_entity_poly.type
_entity_poly.pdbx_seq_one_letter_code
_entity_poly.pdbx_strand_id
1 'polypeptide(L)'
;MAEDHDECAGEAAGNGADDDHSDRRRVHRDAISKVVVAGSTEDDSFDCIVLDQVHGDRRLVIQVGSAEAFSLAATLGDTVFDRPMTYQFTAALVASLGGRVRQVRIDRVVEGAFAATVEVEGPFGVGLVDARSSDALNLAALVGAAVFTAPEVLDDCERRQQGDSAEAALLRRAPDLPPVTINRGQPPGP
;
A
#
# COMPACT_ATOMS: atom_id res chain seq x y z
N MET A 1 -61.64 35.87 -25.27
CA MET A 1 -61.23 35.12 -26.48
C MET A 1 -60.10 34.22 -26.00
N ALA A 2 -60.48 33.08 -25.43
CA ALA A 2 -60.54 31.76 -26.08
C ALA A 2 -59.11 31.22 -26.28
N GLU A 3 -58.62 30.27 -25.45
CA GLU A 3 -58.88 28.80 -25.55
C GLU A 3 -58.27 28.29 -26.88
N ASP A 4 -57.32 27.34 -26.96
CA ASP A 4 -57.35 26.00 -26.35
C ASP A 4 -56.08 25.18 -26.71
N HIS A 5 -55.70 24.24 -25.81
CA HIS A 5 -55.41 22.80 -26.00
C HIS A 5 -54.57 22.29 -27.21
N ASP A 6 -53.79 21.21 -27.18
CA ASP A 6 -53.43 20.16 -26.22
C ASP A 6 -52.44 19.20 -26.95
N GLU A 7 -51.86 18.31 -26.17
CA GLU A 7 -50.95 17.19 -26.45
C GLU A 7 -50.96 16.50 -27.83
N CYS A 8 -49.77 16.01 -28.21
CA CYS A 8 -49.68 14.69 -28.85
C CYS A 8 -48.52 13.88 -28.27
N ALA A 9 -48.89 12.75 -27.68
CA ALA A 9 -48.08 11.75 -27.03
C ALA A 9 -47.59 10.65 -28.01
N GLY A 10 -46.66 9.84 -27.52
CA GLY A 10 -46.39 8.47 -27.99
C GLY A 10 -44.97 8.26 -28.53
N GLU A 11 -44.25 7.17 -28.27
CA GLU A 11 -44.42 6.04 -27.36
C GLU A 11 -43.06 5.30 -27.32
N ALA A 12 -42.89 4.49 -26.29
CA ALA A 12 -41.78 3.64 -25.88
C ALA A 12 -40.79 3.11 -26.94
N ALA A 13 -39.50 3.10 -26.54
CA ALA A 13 -38.65 1.93 -26.71
C ALA A 13 -37.65 1.89 -25.53
N GLY A 14 -37.86 0.95 -24.61
CA GLY A 14 -36.81 0.53 -23.71
C GLY A 14 -35.70 -0.17 -24.50
N ASN A 15 -34.46 0.05 -24.11
CA ASN A 15 -33.47 -1.00 -24.18
C ASN A 15 -32.43 -0.77 -23.09
N GLY A 16 -32.25 -1.79 -22.25
CA GLY A 16 -31.21 -1.82 -21.26
C GLY A 16 -29.85 -1.61 -21.94
N ALA A 17 -29.06 -0.73 -21.34
CA ALA A 17 -27.62 -0.88 -21.35
C ALA A 17 -27.29 -1.21 -19.89
N ASP A 18 -27.26 -2.51 -19.63
CA ASP A 18 -26.80 -3.10 -18.39
C ASP A 18 -25.52 -2.42 -17.91
N ASP A 19 -25.52 -2.12 -16.62
CA ASP A 19 -24.39 -1.73 -15.80
C ASP A 19 -23.27 -2.78 -15.91
N ASP A 20 -22.46 -2.70 -16.96
CA ASP A 20 -21.21 -3.47 -17.07
C ASP A 20 -20.02 -2.57 -16.68
N HIS A 21 -19.93 -2.28 -15.38
CA HIS A 21 -18.67 -1.84 -14.74
C HIS A 21 -18.15 -2.88 -13.75
N SER A 22 -18.71 -4.09 -13.78
CA SER A 22 -18.39 -5.15 -12.83
C SER A 22 -17.37 -6.16 -13.34
N ASP A 23 -16.50 -5.87 -14.32
CA ASP A 23 -15.48 -6.86 -14.67
C ASP A 23 -14.23 -6.34 -15.38
N ARG A 24 -13.39 -5.55 -14.68
CA ARG A 24 -11.99 -5.38 -15.10
C ARG A 24 -11.02 -5.52 -13.93
N ARG A 25 -10.59 -6.77 -13.76
CA ARG A 25 -9.46 -7.30 -12.98
C ARG A 25 -9.70 -7.40 -11.47
N ARG A 26 -10.23 -8.55 -11.08
CA ARG A 26 -9.66 -9.35 -9.96
C ARG A 26 -8.17 -9.59 -10.24
N VAL A 27 -7.34 -8.56 -10.05
CA VAL A 27 -5.90 -8.76 -9.85
C VAL A 27 -5.80 -9.64 -8.61
N HIS A 28 -5.09 -10.77 -8.69
CA HIS A 28 -4.76 -11.57 -7.52
C HIS A 28 -4.09 -10.64 -6.50
N ARG A 29 -4.82 -10.33 -5.42
CA ARG A 29 -4.37 -9.42 -4.38
C ARG A 29 -3.73 -10.25 -3.29
N ASP A 30 -2.42 -10.37 -3.34
CA ASP A 30 -1.67 -10.96 -2.25
C ASP A 30 -1.63 -9.96 -1.11
N ALA A 31 -2.34 -10.28 -0.03
CA ALA A 31 -2.27 -9.55 1.23
C ALA A 31 -0.93 -9.86 1.92
N ILE A 32 -0.40 -8.87 2.62
CA ILE A 32 0.88 -8.96 3.33
C ILE A 32 0.68 -8.70 4.83
N SER A 33 1.18 -9.60 5.69
CA SER A 33 0.89 -9.61 7.14
C SER A 33 2.02 -9.09 8.03
N LYS A 34 3.27 -9.16 7.60
CA LYS A 34 4.41 -8.88 8.49
C LYS A 34 5.33 -7.87 7.89
N VAL A 35 5.57 -6.78 8.62
CA VAL A 35 6.54 -5.75 8.28
C VAL A 35 7.73 -5.92 9.21
N VAL A 36 8.89 -6.27 8.65
CA VAL A 36 10.16 -6.33 9.38
C VAL A 36 11.05 -5.20 8.90
N VAL A 37 11.52 -4.37 9.83
CA VAL A 37 12.61 -3.44 9.58
C VAL A 37 13.90 -4.10 10.03
N ALA A 38 14.87 -4.21 9.14
CA ALA A 38 16.19 -4.71 9.46
C ALA A 38 17.23 -3.63 9.19
N GLY A 39 18.11 -3.39 10.18
CA GLY A 39 19.16 -2.37 10.13
C GLY A 39 20.54 -2.94 10.44
N SER A 40 21.48 -2.57 9.58
CA SER A 40 22.97 -2.64 9.64
C SER A 40 23.66 -3.96 10.03
N THR A 41 24.53 -4.44 9.13
CA THR A 41 25.77 -5.17 9.44
C THR A 41 26.95 -4.19 9.41
N GLU A 42 28.02 -4.46 10.17
CA GLU A 42 29.10 -3.53 10.58
C GLU A 42 29.81 -2.69 9.49
N ASP A 43 29.63 -2.94 8.20
CA ASP A 43 30.33 -2.23 7.10
C ASP A 43 29.43 -1.58 6.03
N ASP A 44 28.09 -1.74 6.06
CA ASP A 44 27.18 -1.07 5.11
C ASP A 44 25.80 -0.86 5.76
N SER A 45 25.30 0.38 5.78
CA SER A 45 23.96 0.70 6.28
C SER A 45 22.91 0.22 5.28
N PHE A 46 22.47 -1.02 5.43
CA PHE A 46 21.40 -1.62 4.66
C PHE A 46 20.11 -1.61 5.47
N ASP A 47 19.22 -0.67 5.17
CA ASP A 47 17.89 -0.58 5.74
C ASP A 47 16.87 -1.14 4.76
N CYS A 48 16.03 -2.06 5.23
CA CYS A 48 14.99 -2.64 4.40
C CYS A 48 13.68 -2.85 5.15
N ILE A 49 12.61 -2.94 4.37
CA ILE A 49 11.30 -3.38 4.79
C ILE A 49 11.04 -4.75 4.17
N VAL A 50 10.80 -5.76 5.00
CA VAL A 50 10.42 -7.10 4.55
C VAL A 50 8.95 -7.33 4.85
N LEU A 51 8.25 -7.86 3.86
CA LEU A 51 6.80 -7.99 3.77
C LEU A 51 6.46 -9.48 3.49
N ASP A 52 5.91 -10.20 4.46
CA ASP A 52 5.50 -11.61 4.28
C ASP A 52 4.10 -11.74 3.67
N GLN A 53 3.95 -12.57 2.63
CA GLN A 53 2.65 -12.92 2.05
C GLN A 53 1.79 -13.70 3.06
N VAL A 54 0.51 -13.31 3.22
CA VAL A 54 -0.40 -13.88 4.25
C VAL A 54 -0.70 -15.37 4.03
N HIS A 55 -0.69 -15.84 2.79
CA HIS A 55 -1.03 -17.22 2.41
C HIS A 55 -0.03 -17.83 1.41
N GLY A 56 1.22 -17.43 1.51
CA GLY A 56 2.30 -17.97 0.68
C GLY A 56 3.63 -17.95 1.41
N ASP A 57 4.67 -18.32 0.69
CA ASP A 57 6.05 -18.36 1.15
C ASP A 57 6.89 -17.21 0.56
N ARG A 58 6.29 -16.39 -0.30
CA ARG A 58 6.96 -15.26 -0.94
C ARG A 58 7.10 -14.09 0.02
N ARG A 59 8.19 -13.36 -0.15
CA ARG A 59 8.51 -12.16 0.62
C ARG A 59 8.87 -11.03 -0.31
N LEU A 60 8.34 -9.85 -0.03
CA LEU A 60 8.74 -8.61 -0.69
C LEU A 60 9.77 -7.90 0.17
N VAL A 61 10.98 -7.73 -0.36
CA VAL A 61 12.09 -7.01 0.27
C VAL A 61 12.25 -5.66 -0.44
N ILE A 62 12.11 -4.57 0.31
CA ILE A 62 12.21 -3.21 -0.20
C ILE A 62 13.34 -2.50 0.53
N GLN A 63 14.41 -2.18 -0.18
CA GLN A 63 15.45 -1.33 0.36
C GLN A 63 14.91 0.10 0.55
N VAL A 64 15.19 0.70 1.70
CA VAL A 64 14.73 2.04 2.07
C VAL A 64 15.87 2.84 2.66
N GLY A 65 15.66 4.15 2.82
CA GLY A 65 16.57 4.98 3.59
C GLY A 65 16.36 4.80 5.10
N SER A 66 17.39 5.20 5.86
CA SER A 66 17.37 5.15 7.32
C SER A 66 16.25 5.98 7.94
N ALA A 67 15.86 7.10 7.32
CA ALA A 67 14.77 7.93 7.79
C ALA A 67 13.40 7.23 7.68
N GLU A 68 13.14 6.55 6.55
CA GLU A 68 11.91 5.79 6.36
C GLU A 68 11.88 4.53 7.24
N ALA A 69 13.01 3.84 7.39
CA ALA A 69 13.15 2.70 8.28
C ALA A 69 12.94 3.08 9.75
N PHE A 70 13.58 4.17 10.21
CA PHE A 70 13.40 4.70 11.56
C PHE A 70 11.94 5.07 11.84
N SER A 71 11.30 5.78 10.91
CA SER A 71 9.91 6.21 11.08
C SER A 71 8.95 5.02 11.20
N LEU A 72 9.18 3.98 10.41
CA LEU A 72 8.39 2.76 10.44
C LEU A 72 8.66 1.97 11.72
N ALA A 73 9.93 1.81 12.11
CA ALA A 73 10.32 1.15 13.35
C ALA A 73 9.73 1.86 14.57
N ALA A 74 9.71 3.19 14.59
CA ALA A 74 9.10 3.97 15.66
C ALA A 74 7.56 3.86 15.67
N THR A 75 6.93 3.82 14.49
CA THR A 75 5.48 3.62 14.35
C THR A 75 5.05 2.25 14.82
N LEU A 76 5.78 1.22 14.40
CA LEU A 76 5.60 -0.14 14.87
C LEU A 76 5.90 -0.20 16.38
N GLY A 77 6.96 0.48 16.83
CA GLY A 77 7.41 0.65 18.22
C GLY A 77 6.41 1.21 19.22
N ASP A 78 5.28 1.74 18.73
CA ASP A 78 4.38 2.60 19.48
C ASP A 78 5.15 3.74 20.21
N THR A 79 6.27 4.19 19.62
CA THR A 79 7.11 5.26 20.18
C THR A 79 6.35 6.57 20.18
N VAL A 80 6.28 7.22 21.34
CA VAL A 80 5.62 8.52 21.52
C VAL A 80 6.65 9.63 21.41
N PHE A 81 6.34 10.63 20.58
CA PHE A 81 7.15 11.84 20.40
C PHE A 81 6.36 13.07 20.85
N ASP A 82 7.04 14.09 21.36
CA ASP A 82 6.41 15.35 21.81
C ASP A 82 5.72 16.13 20.68
N ARG A 83 6.15 15.89 19.44
CA ARG A 83 5.63 16.50 18.22
C ARG A 83 5.42 15.42 17.15
N PRO A 84 4.41 15.58 16.28
CA PRO A 84 4.12 14.59 15.26
C PRO A 84 5.29 14.46 14.26
N MET A 85 5.71 13.23 14.00
CA MET A 85 6.61 12.90 12.89
C MET A 85 5.92 13.08 11.53
N THR A 86 6.69 13.06 10.44
CA THR A 86 6.21 13.26 9.06
C THR A 86 4.95 12.47 8.75
N TYR A 87 4.94 11.15 8.99
CA TYR A 87 3.78 10.32 8.66
C TYR A 87 2.58 10.54 9.59
N GLN A 88 2.81 10.89 10.86
CA GLN A 88 1.76 11.30 11.80
C GLN A 88 1.12 12.62 11.35
N PHE A 89 1.93 13.59 10.95
CA PHE A 89 1.44 14.85 10.40
C PHE A 89 0.66 14.63 9.10
N THR A 90 1.16 13.81 8.18
CA THR A 90 0.46 13.48 6.93
C THR A 90 -0.89 12.80 7.17
N ALA A 91 -0.96 11.82 8.08
CA ALA A 91 -2.22 11.17 8.44
C ALA A 91 -3.22 12.16 9.06
N ALA A 92 -2.74 13.06 9.93
CA ALA A 92 -3.57 14.12 10.51
C ALA A 92 -4.09 15.11 9.45
N LEU A 93 -3.26 15.49 8.45
CA LEU A 93 -3.69 16.31 7.33
C LEU A 93 -4.80 15.64 6.52
N VAL A 94 -4.62 14.36 6.15
CA VAL A 94 -5.64 13.58 5.42
C VAL A 94 -6.94 13.53 6.21
N ALA A 95 -6.87 13.21 7.51
CA ALA A 95 -8.04 13.17 8.39
C ALA A 95 -8.72 14.54 8.53
N SER A 96 -7.95 15.64 8.62
CA SER A 96 -8.49 17.00 8.74
C SER A 96 -9.31 17.44 7.52
N LEU A 97 -9.04 16.85 6.36
CA LEU A 97 -9.76 17.07 5.11
C LEU A 97 -10.93 16.08 4.93
N GLY A 98 -11.27 15.29 5.96
CA GLY A 98 -12.30 14.26 5.91
C GLY A 98 -11.88 12.98 5.18
N GLY A 99 -10.58 12.79 4.97
CA GLY A 99 -10.01 11.64 4.27
C GLY A 99 -9.69 10.47 5.20
N ARG A 100 -9.71 9.26 4.64
CA ARG A 100 -9.28 8.01 5.29
C ARG A 100 -8.48 7.18 4.30
N VAL A 101 -7.27 6.77 4.69
CA VAL A 101 -6.48 5.81 3.91
C VAL A 101 -7.13 4.43 4.02
N ARG A 102 -7.60 3.88 2.90
CA ARG A 102 -8.29 2.58 2.86
C ARG A 102 -7.32 1.42 2.69
N GLN A 103 -6.43 1.56 1.72
CA GLN A 103 -5.46 0.53 1.37
C GLN A 103 -4.26 1.15 0.64
N VAL A 104 -3.16 0.41 0.65
CA VAL A 104 -1.96 0.67 -0.12
C VAL A 104 -1.70 -0.50 -1.04
N ARG A 105 -1.30 -0.21 -2.28
CA ARG A 105 -0.91 -1.23 -3.26
C ARG A 105 0.49 -0.94 -3.77
N ILE A 106 1.41 -1.88 -3.59
CA ILE A 106 2.72 -1.86 -4.25
C ILE A 106 2.57 -2.59 -5.56
N ASP A 107 2.23 -1.84 -6.62
CA ASP A 107 1.63 -2.39 -7.84
C ASP A 107 2.47 -2.16 -9.11
N ARG A 108 3.65 -1.55 -8.98
CA ARG A 108 4.50 -1.22 -10.13
C ARG A 108 5.98 -1.13 -9.79
N VAL A 109 6.80 -1.35 -10.81
CA VAL A 109 8.24 -1.07 -10.82
C VAL A 109 8.47 0.10 -11.78
N VAL A 110 9.03 1.19 -11.28
CA VAL A 110 9.32 2.41 -12.06
C VAL A 110 10.80 2.69 -11.93
N GLU A 111 11.53 2.68 -13.05
CA GLU A 111 12.99 2.94 -13.09
C GLU A 111 13.80 2.10 -12.10
N GLY A 112 13.39 0.84 -11.90
CA GLY A 112 14.04 -0.04 -10.94
C GLY A 112 13.67 0.21 -9.48
N ALA A 113 12.69 1.07 -9.17
CA ALA A 113 12.16 1.26 -7.83
C ALA A 113 10.72 0.75 -7.71
N PHE A 114 10.35 0.18 -6.55
CA PHE A 114 8.96 -0.16 -6.27
C PHE A 114 8.14 1.10 -5.96
N ALA A 115 7.08 1.32 -6.72
CA ALA A 115 6.13 2.41 -6.48
C ALA A 115 4.75 1.86 -6.11
N ALA A 116 3.98 2.71 -5.45
CA ALA A 116 2.75 2.34 -4.77
C ALA A 116 1.60 3.30 -5.06
N THR A 117 0.38 2.79 -4.99
CA THR A 117 -0.85 3.58 -5.02
C THR A 117 -1.47 3.56 -3.64
N VAL A 118 -1.74 4.74 -3.09
CA VAL A 118 -2.52 4.91 -1.85
C VAL A 118 -3.96 5.24 -2.22
N GLU A 119 -4.90 4.43 -1.75
CA GLU A 119 -6.33 4.69 -1.93
C GLU A 119 -6.85 5.47 -0.72
N VAL A 120 -7.32 6.71 -0.97
CA VAL A 120 -7.86 7.59 0.06
C VAL A 120 -9.34 7.83 -0.23
N GLU A 121 -10.19 7.44 0.71
CA GLU A 121 -11.61 7.76 0.69
C GLU A 121 -11.83 9.11 1.37
N GLY A 122 -12.51 10.02 0.67
CA GLY A 122 -12.84 11.33 1.21
C GLY A 122 -14.26 11.77 0.84
N PRO A 123 -14.63 13.02 1.15
CA PRO A 123 -16.00 13.52 0.96
C PRO A 123 -16.47 13.50 -0.51
N PHE A 124 -15.54 13.53 -1.45
CA PHE A 124 -15.80 13.56 -2.89
C PHE A 124 -15.63 12.18 -3.57
N GLY A 125 -15.49 11.12 -2.76
CA GLY A 125 -15.27 9.75 -3.25
C GLY A 125 -13.85 9.27 -3.03
N VAL A 126 -13.44 8.28 -3.84
CA VAL A 126 -12.14 7.61 -3.72
C VAL A 126 -11.11 8.28 -4.62
N GLY A 127 -10.02 8.76 -4.02
CA GLY A 127 -8.83 9.25 -4.71
C GLY A 127 -7.72 8.21 -4.71
N LEU A 128 -6.96 8.17 -5.81
CA LEU A 128 -5.75 7.36 -5.93
C LEU A 128 -4.53 8.28 -5.96
N VAL A 129 -3.59 8.06 -5.03
CA VAL A 129 -2.41 8.90 -4.86
C VAL A 129 -1.15 8.08 -5.19
N ASP A 130 -0.33 8.60 -6.08
CA ASP A 130 1.01 8.07 -6.37
C ASP A 130 1.93 8.26 -5.16
N ALA A 131 2.70 7.23 -4.81
CA ALA A 131 3.61 7.24 -3.69
C ALA A 131 4.82 6.33 -3.91
N ARG A 132 5.94 6.66 -3.27
CA ARG A 132 7.01 5.69 -3.05
C ARG A 132 6.49 4.57 -2.16
N SER A 133 6.96 3.34 -2.39
CA SER A 133 6.57 2.18 -1.58
C SER A 133 6.86 2.39 -0.08
N SER A 134 8.00 2.98 0.27
CA SER A 134 8.38 3.29 1.67
C SER A 134 7.40 4.24 2.37
N ASP A 135 6.96 5.30 1.69
CA ASP A 135 6.01 6.28 2.25
C ASP A 135 4.62 5.66 2.44
N ALA A 136 4.17 4.91 1.45
CA ALA A 136 2.88 4.25 1.49
C ALA A 136 2.82 3.21 2.62
N LEU A 137 3.89 2.43 2.81
CA LEU A 137 4.02 1.47 3.90
C LEU A 137 4.03 2.13 5.27
N ASN A 138 4.74 3.25 5.43
CA ASN A 138 4.74 4.02 6.67
C ASN A 138 3.33 4.53 7.03
N LEU A 139 2.60 5.10 6.06
CA LEU A 139 1.21 5.50 6.29
C LEU A 139 0.33 4.29 6.65
N ALA A 140 0.45 3.19 5.91
CA ALA A 140 -0.36 1.99 6.14
C ALA A 140 -0.14 1.41 7.53
N ALA A 141 1.12 1.29 7.96
CA ALA A 141 1.47 0.81 9.30
C ALA A 141 0.91 1.73 10.40
N LEU A 142 0.98 3.05 10.19
CA LEU A 142 0.50 4.04 11.15
C LEU A 142 -1.02 3.98 11.34
N VAL A 143 -1.78 3.92 10.24
CA VAL A 143 -3.26 3.99 10.25
C VAL A 143 -3.95 2.63 10.23
N GLY A 144 -3.18 1.54 10.17
CA GLY A 144 -3.70 0.18 10.07
C GLY A 144 -4.39 -0.14 8.74
N ALA A 145 -3.96 0.49 7.65
CA ALA A 145 -4.52 0.21 6.32
C ALA A 145 -3.97 -1.10 5.74
N ALA A 146 -4.80 -1.80 4.95
CA ALA A 146 -4.40 -3.02 4.28
C ALA A 146 -3.32 -2.75 3.22
N VAL A 147 -2.34 -3.66 3.11
CA VAL A 147 -1.27 -3.61 2.11
C VAL A 147 -1.44 -4.77 1.14
N PHE A 148 -1.40 -4.44 -0.14
CA PHE A 148 -1.43 -5.39 -1.25
C PHE A 148 -0.23 -5.21 -2.15
N THR A 149 0.13 -6.26 -2.86
CA THR A 149 1.13 -6.18 -3.93
C THR A 149 0.65 -6.88 -5.20
N ALA A 150 1.26 -6.51 -6.32
CA ALA A 150 1.05 -7.17 -7.61
C ALA A 150 2.03 -8.34 -7.79
N PRO A 151 1.63 -9.45 -8.44
CA PRO A 151 2.51 -10.58 -8.70
C PRO A 151 3.81 -10.17 -9.39
N GLU A 152 3.76 -9.23 -10.33
CA GLU A 152 4.93 -8.75 -11.08
C GLU A 152 5.96 -8.04 -10.18
N VAL A 153 5.51 -7.41 -9.08
CA VAL A 153 6.39 -6.80 -8.08
C VAL A 153 7.11 -7.87 -7.26
N LEU A 154 6.41 -8.94 -6.90
CA LEU A 154 7.02 -10.08 -6.21
C LEU A 154 8.03 -10.79 -7.12
N ASP A 155 7.68 -11.01 -8.38
CA ASP A 155 8.56 -11.65 -9.38
C ASP A 155 9.84 -10.82 -9.57
N ASP A 156 9.70 -9.50 -9.67
CA ASP A 156 10.84 -8.58 -9.76
C ASP A 156 11.71 -8.60 -8.50
N CYS A 157 11.08 -8.64 -7.31
CA CYS A 157 11.80 -8.74 -6.04
C CYS A 157 12.63 -10.02 -5.93
N GLU A 158 12.08 -11.16 -6.32
CA GLU A 158 12.80 -12.44 -6.33
C GLU A 158 13.93 -12.43 -7.35
N ARG A 159 13.72 -11.84 -8.52
CA ARG A 159 14.76 -11.69 -9.55
C ARG A 159 15.94 -10.86 -9.04
N ARG A 160 15.71 -9.79 -8.26
CA ARG A 160 16.78 -8.97 -7.66
C ARG A 160 17.62 -9.72 -6.62
N GLN A 161 17.06 -10.77 -6.03
CA GLN A 161 17.75 -11.64 -5.08
C GLN A 161 18.61 -12.71 -5.77
N GLN A 162 18.57 -12.80 -7.10
CA GLN A 162 19.34 -13.78 -7.87
C GLN A 162 20.73 -13.21 -8.26
N GLY A 163 21.68 -14.13 -8.47
CA GLY A 163 23.05 -13.79 -8.87
C GLY A 163 24.00 -13.52 -7.70
N ASP A 164 25.21 -13.07 -8.05
CA ASP A 164 26.35 -12.98 -7.15
C ASP A 164 26.73 -11.54 -6.76
N SER A 165 25.86 -10.57 -7.04
CA SER A 165 26.09 -9.18 -6.61
C SER A 165 26.00 -9.05 -5.09
N ALA A 166 26.72 -8.06 -4.54
CA ALA A 166 26.61 -7.72 -3.12
C ALA A 166 25.17 -7.35 -2.73
N GLU A 167 24.48 -6.60 -3.59
CA GLU A 167 23.06 -6.24 -3.41
C GLU A 167 22.16 -7.48 -3.34
N ALA A 168 22.29 -8.42 -4.27
CA ALA A 168 21.51 -9.65 -4.27
C ALA A 168 21.77 -10.49 -3.01
N ALA A 169 23.03 -10.54 -2.55
CA ALA A 169 23.39 -11.21 -1.31
C ALA A 169 22.77 -10.54 -0.07
N LEU A 170 22.71 -9.21 -0.01
CA LEU A 170 22.06 -8.47 1.06
C LEU A 170 20.53 -8.69 1.05
N LEU A 171 19.90 -8.55 -0.11
CA LEU A 171 18.46 -8.75 -0.27
C LEU A 171 18.03 -10.18 0.11
N ARG A 172 18.83 -11.21 -0.22
CA ARG A 172 18.56 -12.60 0.18
C ARG A 172 18.61 -12.81 1.70
N ARG A 173 19.49 -12.09 2.39
CA ARG A 173 19.67 -12.22 3.85
C ARG A 173 18.69 -11.36 4.65
N ALA A 174 18.11 -10.34 4.03
CA ALA A 174 17.20 -9.40 4.67
C ALA A 174 16.07 -10.07 5.48
N PRO A 175 15.40 -11.13 4.99
CA PRO A 175 14.34 -11.79 5.75
C PRO A 175 14.80 -12.51 7.01
N ASP A 176 16.08 -12.87 7.10
CA ASP A 176 16.66 -13.58 8.25
C ASP A 176 17.24 -12.61 9.28
N LEU A 177 17.29 -11.32 8.97
CA LEU A 177 17.74 -10.31 9.92
C LEU A 177 16.74 -10.23 11.08
N PRO A 178 17.24 -10.07 12.32
CA PRO A 178 16.37 -10.01 13.48
C PRO A 178 15.39 -8.84 13.29
N PRO A 179 14.08 -9.09 13.40
CA PRO A 179 13.14 -8.00 13.29
C PRO A 179 13.33 -7.05 14.45
N VAL A 180 13.28 -5.74 14.17
CA VAL A 180 12.78 -4.79 15.16
C VAL A 180 11.32 -5.21 15.40
N THR A 181 11.13 -6.04 16.43
CA THR A 181 9.89 -6.79 16.63
C THR A 181 8.85 -5.86 17.22
N ILE A 182 7.84 -5.45 16.43
CA ILE A 182 6.54 -5.10 17.01
C ILE A 182 5.40 -5.80 16.28
N ASN A 183 4.58 -6.49 17.07
CA ASN A 183 3.38 -7.18 16.63
C ASN A 183 2.24 -6.19 16.38
N ARG A 184 1.72 -6.18 15.15
CA ARG A 184 0.33 -5.75 14.91
C ARG A 184 -0.43 -6.84 14.15
N GLY A 185 -1.27 -7.55 14.90
CA GLY A 185 -2.61 -7.97 14.49
C GLY A 185 -2.74 -9.19 13.58
N GLN A 186 -2.98 -10.34 14.20
CA GLN A 186 -3.85 -11.38 13.64
C GLN A 186 -5.20 -10.75 13.24
N PRO A 187 -5.80 -11.13 12.08
CA PRO A 187 -7.14 -10.64 11.74
C PRO A 187 -8.15 -11.03 12.82
N PRO A 188 -9.20 -10.22 13.07
CA PRO A 188 -10.26 -10.63 13.98
C PRO A 188 -10.83 -11.97 13.48
N GLY A 189 -10.74 -12.99 14.34
CA GLY A 189 -11.39 -14.28 14.12
C GLY A 189 -12.93 -14.11 14.08
N PRO A 190 -13.64 -15.12 13.59
CA PRO A 190 -15.09 -15.04 13.33
C PRO A 190 -15.91 -14.65 14.56
#